data_AF-A0A2E5PDZ1-F1
#
_entry.id   AF-A0A2E5PDZ1-F1
#
_cell.length_a   1.000
_cell.length_b   1.000
_cell.length_c   1.000
_cell.angle_alpha   90.00
_cell.angle_beta   90.00
_cell.angle_gamma   90.00
#
_symmetry.space_group_name_H-M   'P 1'
#
loop_
_entity.id
_entity.type
_entity.pdbx_description
1 polymer ?
#
loop_
_entity_poly.entity_id
_entity_poly.type
_entity_poly.pdbx_seq_one_letter_code
_entity_poly.pdbx_strand_id
1 'polypeptide(L)'
;MAPVISVGDRRFLMFKLRAWQVVRSAIFTLIFTSVINAIQGWPGAAVNASELAVEREVFAEIAAELMAHISSDPTIQAEGGGDGLLKLAIAPFRDNELPLAPAFGREFNDLLTAELLAISMSKRSFRIKSRDSLQSLIEDMFEVEGAGKLDTTIISLLLNSAQVDILIVGRIERIGTESLTISYEALDGNGSTLAQAQPRRLPWRSEFGQDLTAHTLEVAVKDAVSTLSSAAHDLTLLRLGGIHYKASGQLTNFSHYLEESISIAFGDAYGNELSGRGLRIQNVELTNEDLNNMRGIEASQNNLKTANLGAYVGTYTLTGSYWPQGETIEIRLSLTASNGLSTGWKGAVLESDIDNVDLHPSSDFGSWRLRDGIGPIVFTLTTDHGKDPVYRVGEKMNLIVQSDQDIWLRCYYLQQDGKVFQIFPNPLQRTSAITGGRPHTIPGKELSFNFEIMPPVGKELVKCFALGKDVTALLPDEFEQSELAPLHRDMKHNLPNLFRNLKGIAITEQSTVINVVE
;
A
#
# COMPACT_ATOMS: atom_id res chain seq x y z
N MET A 1 -66.04 -18.11 35.59
CA MET A 1 -66.96 -17.83 34.47
C MET A 1 -66.17 -17.16 33.36
N ALA A 2 -66.33 -17.68 32.12
CA ALA A 2 -65.83 -17.23 30.81
C ALA A 2 -64.32 -17.37 30.49
N PRO A 3 -63.92 -17.59 29.22
CA PRO A 3 -64.37 -18.69 28.34
C PRO A 3 -63.22 -19.40 27.58
N VAL A 4 -63.54 -20.57 27.03
CA VAL A 4 -62.75 -21.37 26.08
C VAL A 4 -62.89 -20.79 24.66
N ILE A 5 -61.78 -20.60 23.94
CA ILE A 5 -61.75 -20.28 22.50
C ILE A 5 -61.29 -21.51 21.72
N SER A 6 -62.01 -21.81 20.64
CA SER A 6 -61.99 -23.05 19.86
C SER A 6 -60.95 -23.07 18.73
N VAL A 7 -60.73 -24.27 18.20
CA VAL A 7 -59.73 -24.70 17.18
C VAL A 7 -60.09 -24.22 15.75
N GLY A 8 -60.57 -22.99 15.59
CA GLY A 8 -60.95 -22.40 14.30
C GLY A 8 -59.87 -21.57 13.59
N ASP A 9 -58.81 -21.16 14.30
CA ASP A 9 -58.05 -19.95 13.91
C ASP A 9 -56.65 -20.20 13.31
N ARG A 10 -56.39 -21.38 12.75
CA ARG A 10 -55.11 -21.70 12.08
C ARG A 10 -55.15 -21.62 10.55
N ARG A 11 -56.33 -21.65 9.92
CA ARG A 11 -56.45 -21.52 8.45
C ARG A 11 -56.45 -20.07 7.96
N PHE A 12 -56.84 -19.11 8.81
CA PHE A 12 -56.86 -17.69 8.45
C PHE A 12 -55.47 -17.05 8.46
N LEU A 13 -54.56 -17.53 9.33
CA LEU A 13 -53.19 -17.03 9.42
C LEU A 13 -52.30 -17.50 8.24
N MET A 14 -52.50 -18.73 7.73
CA MET A 14 -51.75 -19.22 6.56
C MET A 14 -52.16 -18.53 5.25
N PHE A 15 -53.42 -18.09 5.12
CA PHE A 15 -53.88 -17.40 3.92
C PHE A 15 -53.31 -15.98 3.81
N LYS A 16 -53.14 -15.27 4.94
CA LYS A 16 -52.50 -13.94 4.97
C LYS A 16 -51.00 -13.99 4.68
N LEU A 17 -50.28 -15.04 5.11
CA LEU A 17 -48.86 -15.22 4.84
C LEU A 17 -48.54 -15.52 3.36
N ARG A 18 -49.38 -16.32 2.68
CA ARG A 18 -49.23 -16.56 1.23
C ARG A 18 -49.61 -15.36 0.38
N ALA A 19 -50.65 -14.60 0.76
CA ALA A 19 -51.00 -13.36 0.08
C ALA A 19 -49.89 -12.29 0.21
N TRP A 20 -49.22 -12.23 1.37
CA TRP A 20 -48.10 -11.30 1.59
C TRP A 20 -46.83 -11.67 0.79
N GLN A 21 -46.53 -12.97 0.62
CA GLN A 21 -45.41 -13.42 -0.23
C GLN A 21 -45.63 -13.16 -1.73
N VAL A 22 -46.86 -13.35 -2.23
CA VAL A 22 -47.20 -13.09 -3.64
C VAL A 22 -47.21 -11.59 -3.95
N VAL A 23 -47.72 -10.75 -3.03
CA VAL A 23 -47.69 -9.28 -3.18
C VAL A 23 -46.27 -8.74 -3.08
N ARG A 24 -45.40 -9.31 -2.23
CA ARG A 24 -44.00 -8.90 -2.11
C ARG A 24 -43.17 -9.28 -3.34
N SER A 25 -43.43 -10.45 -3.94
CA SER A 25 -42.80 -10.84 -5.22
C SER A 25 -43.30 -9.96 -6.37
N ALA A 26 -44.60 -9.63 -6.43
CA ALA A 26 -45.15 -8.76 -7.47
C ALA A 26 -44.68 -7.31 -7.36
N ILE A 27 -44.54 -6.76 -6.14
CA ILE A 27 -44.01 -5.42 -5.91
C ILE A 27 -42.50 -5.35 -6.20
N PHE A 28 -41.74 -6.40 -5.86
CA PHE A 28 -40.31 -6.46 -6.22
C PHE A 28 -40.12 -6.55 -7.73
N THR A 29 -40.92 -7.37 -8.44
CA THR A 29 -40.89 -7.42 -9.91
C THR A 29 -41.37 -6.11 -10.55
N LEU A 30 -42.40 -5.45 -10.02
CA LEU A 30 -42.90 -4.16 -10.57
C LEU A 30 -41.93 -2.99 -10.34
N ILE A 31 -41.24 -2.94 -9.19
CA ILE A 31 -40.20 -1.93 -8.94
C ILE A 31 -38.96 -2.21 -9.80
N PHE A 32 -38.57 -3.48 -9.95
CA PHE A 32 -37.43 -3.85 -10.80
C PHE A 32 -37.71 -3.60 -12.29
N THR A 33 -38.94 -3.87 -12.76
CA THR A 33 -39.33 -3.60 -14.15
C THR A 33 -39.50 -2.11 -14.42
N SER A 34 -40.00 -1.32 -13.46
CA SER A 34 -40.11 0.14 -13.62
C SER A 34 -38.76 0.86 -13.55
N VAL A 35 -37.81 0.39 -12.72
CA VAL A 35 -36.44 0.95 -12.70
C VAL A 35 -35.67 0.55 -13.94
N ILE A 36 -35.80 -0.70 -14.42
CA ILE A 36 -35.20 -1.15 -15.69
C ILE A 36 -35.83 -0.41 -16.89
N ASN A 37 -37.16 -0.23 -16.93
CA ASN A 37 -37.80 0.50 -18.03
C ASN A 37 -37.55 2.02 -17.99
N ALA A 38 -37.32 2.61 -16.81
CA ALA A 38 -36.88 4.01 -16.70
C ALA A 38 -35.43 4.22 -17.17
N ILE A 39 -34.60 3.16 -17.09
CA ILE A 39 -33.21 3.11 -17.53
C ILE A 39 -33.13 2.78 -19.05
N GLN A 40 -34.03 1.95 -19.59
CA GLN A 40 -34.01 1.51 -21.00
C GLN A 40 -34.34 2.58 -22.06
N GLY A 41 -34.69 3.80 -21.67
CA GLY A 41 -34.91 4.92 -22.58
C GLY A 41 -33.65 5.70 -22.99
N TRP A 42 -32.49 5.41 -22.38
CA TRP A 42 -31.24 6.14 -22.61
C TRP A 42 -30.21 5.28 -23.37
N PRO A 43 -29.69 5.74 -24.53
CA PRO A 43 -28.61 5.05 -25.22
C PRO A 43 -27.32 5.18 -24.40
N GLY A 44 -27.09 4.22 -23.49
CA GLY A 44 -25.96 4.16 -22.55
C GLY A 44 -26.26 3.31 -21.31
N ALA A 45 -27.53 3.21 -20.93
CA ALA A 45 -27.98 2.50 -19.74
C ALA A 45 -27.83 0.96 -19.80
N ALA A 46 -27.98 0.37 -20.98
CA ALA A 46 -27.81 -1.07 -21.18
C ALA A 46 -26.33 -1.49 -21.12
N VAL A 47 -25.41 -0.59 -21.51
CA VAL A 47 -23.96 -0.82 -21.46
C VAL A 47 -23.52 -0.86 -20.00
N ASN A 48 -23.89 0.14 -19.20
CA ASN A 48 -23.54 0.22 -17.78
C ASN A 48 -24.10 -0.97 -16.97
N ALA A 49 -25.31 -1.45 -17.28
CA ALA A 49 -25.88 -2.61 -16.60
C ALA A 49 -25.14 -3.92 -16.93
N SER A 50 -24.65 -4.07 -18.16
CA SER A 50 -23.86 -5.24 -18.57
C SER A 50 -22.45 -5.22 -17.98
N GLU A 51 -21.81 -4.05 -17.89
CA GLU A 51 -20.49 -3.89 -17.29
C GLU A 51 -20.51 -4.16 -15.78
N LEU A 52 -21.49 -3.59 -15.06
CA LEU A 52 -21.67 -3.83 -13.63
C LEU A 52 -21.97 -5.31 -13.33
N ALA A 53 -22.63 -6.02 -14.27
CA ALA A 53 -22.87 -7.45 -14.15
C ALA A 53 -21.58 -8.26 -14.26
N VAL A 54 -20.67 -7.89 -15.17
CA VAL A 54 -19.35 -8.53 -15.31
C VAL A 54 -18.51 -8.29 -14.07
N GLU A 55 -18.46 -7.06 -13.56
CA GLU A 55 -17.74 -6.75 -12.31
C GLU A 55 -18.28 -7.58 -11.16
N ARG A 56 -19.61 -7.60 -10.98
CA ARG A 56 -20.25 -8.39 -9.93
C ARG A 56 -19.95 -9.88 -10.03
N GLU A 57 -19.96 -10.45 -11.24
CA GLU A 57 -19.59 -11.85 -11.46
C GLU A 57 -18.13 -12.10 -11.04
N VAL A 58 -17.21 -11.23 -11.42
CA VAL A 58 -15.79 -11.30 -11.01
C VAL A 58 -15.65 -11.28 -9.47
N PHE A 59 -16.33 -10.37 -8.78
CA PHE A 59 -16.26 -10.31 -7.31
C PHE A 59 -16.97 -11.50 -6.64
N ALA A 60 -18.02 -12.05 -7.23
CA ALA A 60 -18.70 -13.24 -6.75
C ALA A 60 -17.78 -14.48 -6.81
N GLU A 61 -17.04 -14.63 -7.91
CA GLU A 61 -16.03 -15.69 -8.05
C GLU A 61 -14.89 -15.54 -7.03
N ILE A 62 -14.36 -14.33 -6.87
CA ILE A 62 -13.30 -14.03 -5.89
C ILE A 62 -13.78 -14.38 -4.47
N ALA A 63 -14.98 -13.92 -4.09
CA ALA A 63 -15.57 -14.20 -2.79
C ALA A 63 -15.76 -15.71 -2.57
N ALA A 64 -16.23 -16.43 -3.59
CA ALA A 64 -16.42 -17.87 -3.53
C ALA A 64 -15.09 -18.62 -3.37
N GLU A 65 -14.05 -18.22 -4.10
CA GLU A 65 -12.71 -18.81 -4.04
C GLU A 65 -12.05 -18.61 -2.67
N LEU A 66 -12.04 -17.37 -2.16
CA LEU A 66 -11.53 -17.06 -0.83
C LEU A 66 -12.24 -17.88 0.25
N MET A 67 -13.58 -17.90 0.22
CA MET A 67 -14.35 -18.61 1.23
C MET A 67 -14.25 -20.13 1.11
N ALA A 68 -14.05 -20.68 -0.09
CA ALA A 68 -13.81 -22.11 -0.28
C ALA A 68 -12.50 -22.54 0.38
N HIS A 69 -11.42 -21.78 0.16
CA HIS A 69 -10.13 -22.03 0.81
C HIS A 69 -10.23 -21.89 2.33
N ILE A 70 -10.79 -20.78 2.83
CA ILE A 70 -10.96 -20.54 4.27
C ILE A 70 -11.79 -21.66 4.94
N SER A 71 -12.90 -22.09 4.30
CA SER A 71 -13.76 -23.14 4.88
C SER A 71 -13.13 -24.54 4.82
N SER A 72 -12.10 -24.73 3.99
CA SER A 72 -11.44 -26.03 3.81
C SER A 72 -10.29 -26.27 4.79
N ASP A 73 -9.75 -25.22 5.42
CA ASP A 73 -8.68 -25.34 6.40
C ASP A 73 -9.24 -25.49 7.82
N PRO A 74 -9.13 -26.68 8.45
CA PRO A 74 -9.67 -26.94 9.78
C PRO A 74 -8.90 -26.22 10.90
N THR A 75 -7.74 -25.62 10.59
CA THR A 75 -6.94 -24.86 11.56
C THR A 75 -7.46 -23.44 11.76
N ILE A 76 -8.34 -22.95 10.87
CA ILE A 76 -8.96 -21.63 10.98
C ILE A 76 -10.14 -21.70 11.96
N GLN A 77 -10.04 -20.99 13.09
CA GLN A 77 -11.06 -20.95 14.12
C GLN A 77 -11.30 -19.50 14.56
N ALA A 78 -12.50 -19.19 15.03
CA ALA A 78 -12.82 -17.86 15.55
C ALA A 78 -12.08 -17.60 16.86
N GLU A 79 -11.34 -16.50 16.93
CA GLU A 79 -10.65 -16.07 18.15
C GLU A 79 -11.59 -15.23 19.02
N GLY A 80 -11.80 -15.68 20.27
CA GLY A 80 -12.38 -14.85 21.33
C GLY A 80 -13.83 -14.37 21.13
N GLY A 81 -14.70 -15.11 20.45
CA GLY A 81 -16.11 -14.74 20.24
C GLY A 81 -17.11 -15.78 20.77
N GLY A 82 -18.07 -15.37 21.60
CA GLY A 82 -19.09 -16.27 22.19
C GLY A 82 -20.09 -16.88 21.21
N ASP A 83 -20.09 -16.49 19.94
CA ASP A 83 -20.95 -17.04 18.89
C ASP A 83 -20.23 -17.99 17.91
N GLY A 84 -18.90 -18.13 18.01
CA GLY A 84 -18.09 -19.02 17.18
C GLY A 84 -17.99 -18.63 15.70
N LEU A 85 -18.37 -17.40 15.32
CA LEU A 85 -18.31 -16.93 13.94
C LEU A 85 -17.02 -16.16 13.67
N LEU A 86 -16.37 -16.45 12.53
CA LEU A 86 -15.21 -15.70 12.07
C LEU A 86 -15.58 -14.24 11.79
N LYS A 87 -14.73 -13.30 12.18
CA LYS A 87 -14.88 -11.86 11.96
C LYS A 87 -13.94 -11.45 10.84
N LEU A 88 -14.50 -11.03 9.72
CA LEU A 88 -13.77 -10.60 8.54
C LEU A 88 -13.79 -9.08 8.43
N ALA A 89 -12.69 -8.50 7.98
CA ALA A 89 -12.63 -7.13 7.48
C ALA A 89 -11.96 -7.08 6.11
N ILE A 90 -12.27 -6.05 5.34
CA ILE A 90 -11.62 -5.77 4.06
C ILE A 90 -10.78 -4.50 4.24
N ALA A 91 -9.49 -4.59 3.96
CA ALA A 91 -8.59 -3.45 4.04
C ALA A 91 -8.94 -2.43 2.94
N PRO A 92 -8.99 -1.13 3.26
CA PRO A 92 -9.13 -0.09 2.24
C PRO A 92 -7.88 -0.09 1.35
N PHE A 93 -8.06 0.21 0.06
CA PHE A 93 -6.94 0.48 -0.83
C PHE A 93 -6.22 1.76 -0.42
N ARG A 94 -4.91 1.83 -0.67
CA ARG A 94 -4.12 3.04 -0.46
C ARG A 94 -4.33 4.01 -1.62
N ASP A 95 -5.06 5.10 -1.37
CA ASP A 95 -5.50 6.06 -2.40
C ASP A 95 -4.37 6.62 -3.28
N ASN A 96 -3.20 6.85 -2.69
CA ASN A 96 -2.01 7.36 -3.37
C ASN A 96 -1.33 6.33 -4.30
N GLU A 97 -1.61 5.05 -4.11
CA GLU A 97 -1.02 3.94 -4.88
C GLU A 97 -1.95 3.45 -6.00
N LEU A 98 -3.22 3.86 -5.99
CA LEU A 98 -4.22 3.39 -6.94
C LEU A 98 -3.99 3.92 -8.37
N PRO A 99 -4.02 3.03 -9.39
CA PRO A 99 -3.94 3.41 -10.80
C PRO A 99 -5.27 3.96 -11.35
N LEU A 100 -6.24 4.22 -10.49
CA LEU A 100 -7.59 4.69 -10.81
C LEU A 100 -8.07 5.70 -9.75
N ALA A 101 -9.22 6.33 -9.99
CA ALA A 101 -9.80 7.25 -9.00
C ALA A 101 -10.18 6.51 -7.71
N PRO A 102 -9.86 7.04 -6.51
CA PRO A 102 -10.14 6.35 -5.23
C PRO A 102 -11.58 5.86 -5.06
N ALA A 103 -12.56 6.55 -5.67
CA ALA A 103 -13.97 6.15 -5.64
C ALA A 103 -14.21 4.74 -6.18
N PHE A 104 -13.58 4.34 -7.28
CA PHE A 104 -13.77 3.00 -7.84
C PHE A 104 -13.06 1.92 -7.00
N GLY A 105 -11.92 2.26 -6.39
CA GLY A 105 -11.30 1.36 -5.40
C GLY A 105 -12.25 1.07 -4.23
N ARG A 106 -13.01 2.08 -3.78
CA ARG A 106 -14.05 1.88 -2.75
C ARG A 106 -15.19 1.01 -3.27
N GLU A 107 -15.69 1.29 -4.47
CA GLU A 107 -16.76 0.52 -5.11
C GLU A 107 -16.39 -0.97 -5.26
N PHE A 108 -15.16 -1.28 -5.65
CA PHE A 108 -14.68 -2.66 -5.75
C PHE A 108 -14.69 -3.40 -4.39
N ASN A 109 -14.27 -2.72 -3.32
CA ASN A 109 -14.38 -3.29 -1.97
C ASN A 109 -15.84 -3.45 -1.52
N ASP A 110 -16.75 -2.55 -1.92
CA ASP A 110 -18.17 -2.64 -1.61
C ASP A 110 -18.83 -3.82 -2.36
N LEU A 111 -18.46 -4.06 -3.62
CA LEU A 111 -18.88 -5.23 -4.39
C LEU A 111 -18.42 -6.53 -3.72
N LEU A 112 -17.14 -6.63 -3.34
CA LEU A 112 -16.64 -7.80 -2.62
C LEU A 112 -17.36 -8.01 -1.28
N THR A 113 -17.62 -6.92 -0.54
CA THR A 113 -18.38 -6.97 0.72
C THR A 113 -19.78 -7.54 0.50
N ALA A 114 -20.49 -7.08 -0.53
CA ALA A 114 -21.84 -7.54 -0.84
C ALA A 114 -21.89 -9.05 -1.13
N GLU A 115 -20.93 -9.56 -1.92
CA GLU A 115 -20.86 -10.98 -2.26
C GLU A 115 -20.47 -11.85 -1.06
N LEU A 116 -19.53 -11.39 -0.22
CA LEU A 116 -19.21 -12.07 1.04
C LEU A 116 -20.40 -12.09 2.01
N LEU A 117 -21.18 -11.01 2.11
CA LEU A 117 -22.41 -10.99 2.93
C LEU A 117 -23.44 -12.00 2.42
N ALA A 118 -23.61 -12.11 1.10
CA ALA A 118 -24.50 -13.10 0.50
C ALA A 118 -24.08 -14.54 0.85
N ILE A 119 -22.78 -14.84 0.81
CA ILE A 119 -22.25 -16.15 1.24
C ILE A 119 -22.48 -16.35 2.75
N SER A 120 -22.21 -15.35 3.58
CA SER A 120 -22.43 -15.42 5.04
C SER A 120 -23.89 -15.73 5.38
N MET A 121 -24.86 -15.11 4.71
CA MET A 121 -26.29 -15.39 4.93
C MET A 121 -26.68 -16.83 4.60
N SER A 122 -25.99 -17.47 3.65
CA SER A 122 -26.27 -18.85 3.23
C SER A 122 -25.62 -19.91 4.11
N LYS A 123 -24.35 -19.71 4.53
CA LYS A 123 -23.55 -20.70 5.26
C LYS A 123 -23.44 -20.42 6.77
N ARG A 124 -23.73 -19.18 7.19
CA ARG A 124 -23.66 -18.69 8.58
C ARG A 124 -22.34 -19.04 9.29
N SER A 125 -21.22 -18.86 8.59
CA SER A 125 -19.87 -19.20 9.08
C SER A 125 -19.03 -17.99 9.51
N PHE A 126 -19.42 -16.77 9.13
CA PHE A 126 -18.66 -15.56 9.44
C PHE A 126 -19.53 -14.30 9.48
N ARG A 127 -18.99 -13.21 10.03
CA ARG A 127 -19.53 -11.85 10.01
C ARG A 127 -18.52 -10.89 9.41
N ILE A 128 -18.99 -9.87 8.71
CA ILE A 128 -18.14 -8.82 8.17
C ILE A 128 -18.26 -7.58 9.04
N LYS A 129 -17.14 -7.00 9.45
CA LYS A 129 -17.07 -5.68 10.08
C LYS A 129 -17.31 -4.62 9.01
N SER A 130 -18.31 -3.77 9.21
CA SER A 130 -18.60 -2.70 8.26
C SER A 130 -17.47 -1.67 8.22
N ARG A 131 -17.28 -1.10 7.04
CA ARG A 131 -16.28 -0.07 6.80
C ARG A 131 -16.46 1.15 7.70
N ASP A 132 -17.69 1.60 7.95
CA ASP A 132 -17.95 2.77 8.81
C ASP A 132 -17.39 2.58 10.23
N SER A 133 -17.49 1.35 10.77
CA SER A 133 -16.90 1.01 12.06
C SER A 133 -15.37 0.94 12.02
N LEU A 134 -14.78 0.66 10.85
CA LEU A 134 -13.33 0.71 10.66
C LEU A 134 -12.86 2.15 10.47
N GLN A 135 -13.65 2.98 9.78
CA GLN A 135 -13.35 4.37 9.51
C GLN A 135 -13.36 5.21 10.79
N SER A 136 -14.30 5.00 11.70
CA SER A 136 -14.27 5.65 13.01
C SER A 136 -13.03 5.26 13.83
N LEU A 137 -12.62 3.97 13.79
CA LEU A 137 -11.39 3.51 14.47
C LEU A 137 -10.13 4.15 13.88
N ILE A 138 -10.13 4.35 12.56
CA ILE A 138 -9.06 5.04 11.83
C ILE A 138 -9.05 6.53 12.24
N GLU A 139 -10.18 7.23 12.13
CA GLU A 139 -10.31 8.66 12.43
C GLU A 139 -9.95 9.00 13.90
N ASP A 140 -10.43 8.21 14.87
CA ASP A 140 -10.13 8.40 16.30
C ASP A 140 -8.62 8.33 16.62
N MET A 141 -7.85 7.59 15.81
CA MET A 141 -6.40 7.49 15.98
C MET A 141 -5.63 8.59 15.25
N PHE A 142 -6.11 9.03 14.08
CA PHE A 142 -5.44 10.08 13.30
C PHE A 142 -5.65 11.50 13.86
N GLU A 143 -6.62 11.73 14.77
CA GLU A 143 -6.70 12.99 15.53
C GLU A 143 -5.50 13.22 16.47
N VAL A 144 -4.75 12.17 16.82
CA VAL A 144 -3.59 12.27 17.73
C VAL A 144 -2.27 12.52 16.99
N GLU A 145 -2.17 12.17 15.70
CA GLU A 145 -0.89 12.20 14.95
C GLU A 145 -0.83 13.16 13.75
N GLY A 146 -1.89 13.95 13.51
CA GLY A 146 -1.93 14.90 12.39
C GLY A 146 -2.33 14.23 11.07
N ALA A 147 -3.23 14.88 10.36
CA ALA A 147 -4.08 14.28 9.34
C ALA A 147 -3.36 13.67 8.11
N GLY A 148 -3.88 12.51 7.68
CA GLY A 148 -4.24 12.28 6.29
C GLY A 148 -3.18 11.63 5.39
N LYS A 149 -3.05 10.30 5.48
CA LYS A 149 -2.72 9.37 4.36
C LYS A 149 -2.80 7.92 4.88
N LEU A 150 -3.43 7.04 4.12
CA LEU A 150 -3.48 5.61 4.46
C LEU A 150 -2.07 5.00 4.30
N ASP A 151 -1.38 4.71 5.41
CA ASP A 151 -0.04 4.09 5.42
C ASP A 151 -0.09 2.65 5.99
N THR A 152 1.06 1.98 6.06
CA THR A 152 1.25 0.61 6.57
C THR A 152 0.58 0.37 7.93
N THR A 153 0.56 1.40 8.79
CA THR A 153 -0.02 1.38 10.14
C THR A 153 -1.49 0.96 10.16
N ILE A 154 -2.27 1.29 9.13
CA ILE A 154 -3.72 0.99 9.12
C ILE A 154 -3.98 -0.51 9.01
N ILE A 155 -3.18 -1.23 8.23
CA ILE A 155 -3.33 -2.68 8.10
C ILE A 155 -3.04 -3.37 9.43
N SER A 156 -1.97 -2.95 10.12
CA SER A 156 -1.65 -3.43 11.46
C SER A 156 -2.74 -3.09 12.48
N LEU A 157 -3.31 -1.88 12.42
CA LEU A 157 -4.44 -1.48 13.27
C LEU A 157 -5.70 -2.29 13.02
N LEU A 158 -6.00 -2.61 11.76
CA LEU A 158 -7.13 -3.47 11.45
C LEU A 158 -6.93 -4.87 12.04
N LEU A 159 -5.72 -5.43 11.95
CA LEU A 159 -5.40 -6.72 12.55
C LEU A 159 -5.46 -6.70 14.09
N ASN A 160 -4.91 -5.66 14.72
CA ASN A 160 -4.74 -5.63 16.19
C ASN A 160 -5.97 -5.07 16.93
N SER A 161 -6.59 -4.01 16.41
CA SER A 161 -7.61 -3.22 17.15
C SER A 161 -9.04 -3.56 16.73
N ALA A 162 -9.28 -3.94 15.47
CA ALA A 162 -10.63 -4.21 14.97
C ALA A 162 -11.20 -5.58 15.44
N GLN A 163 -10.40 -6.37 16.17
CA GLN A 163 -10.71 -7.73 16.62
C GLN A 163 -11.23 -8.60 15.46
N VAL A 164 -10.50 -8.58 14.35
CA VAL A 164 -10.81 -9.37 13.15
C VAL A 164 -10.01 -10.65 13.21
N ASP A 165 -10.64 -11.77 12.87
CA ASP A 165 -9.97 -13.05 12.75
C ASP A 165 -9.26 -13.15 11.40
N ILE A 166 -9.84 -12.52 10.37
CA ILE A 166 -9.34 -12.55 9.00
C ILE A 166 -9.39 -11.15 8.39
N LEU A 167 -8.27 -10.71 7.82
CA LEU A 167 -8.19 -9.48 7.02
C LEU A 167 -8.05 -9.83 5.54
N ILE A 168 -8.97 -9.33 4.72
CA ILE A 168 -8.91 -9.44 3.26
C ILE A 168 -8.25 -8.19 2.70
N VAL A 169 -7.14 -8.35 1.99
CA VAL A 169 -6.40 -7.25 1.37
C VAL A 169 -6.51 -7.35 -0.16
N GLY A 170 -6.90 -6.26 -0.78
CA GLY A 170 -7.02 -6.16 -2.23
C GLY A 170 -5.82 -5.49 -2.88
N ARG A 171 -5.59 -5.81 -4.15
CA ARG A 171 -4.62 -5.16 -5.01
C ARG A 171 -5.20 -4.89 -6.38
N ILE A 172 -4.91 -3.72 -6.94
CA ILE A 172 -5.32 -3.30 -8.28
C ILE A 172 -4.07 -2.86 -9.05
N GLU A 173 -3.84 -3.48 -10.20
CA GLU A 173 -2.75 -3.13 -11.09
C GLU A 173 -3.31 -2.88 -12.49
N ARG A 174 -2.88 -1.80 -13.14
CA ARG A 174 -3.23 -1.53 -14.54
C ARG A 174 -2.21 -2.20 -15.46
N ILE A 175 -2.70 -3.07 -16.35
CA ILE A 175 -1.91 -3.78 -17.35
C ILE A 175 -2.19 -3.18 -18.73
N GLY A 176 -1.20 -2.49 -19.28
CA GLY A 176 -1.33 -1.75 -20.53
C GLY A 176 -2.40 -0.65 -20.45
N THR A 177 -3.00 -0.32 -21.58
CA THR A 177 -4.04 0.72 -21.67
C THR A 177 -5.45 0.15 -21.50
N GLU A 178 -5.64 -1.16 -21.72
CA GLU A 178 -6.95 -1.78 -21.94
C GLU A 178 -7.50 -2.57 -20.75
N SER A 179 -6.72 -2.79 -19.69
CA SER A 179 -7.17 -3.67 -18.61
C SER A 179 -6.57 -3.37 -17.25
N LEU A 180 -7.31 -3.80 -16.23
CA LEU A 180 -6.85 -3.88 -14.86
C LEU A 180 -6.83 -5.33 -14.43
N THR A 181 -5.92 -5.66 -13.52
CA THR A 181 -5.94 -6.90 -12.77
C THR A 181 -6.27 -6.58 -11.33
N ILE A 182 -7.24 -7.30 -10.78
CA ILE A 182 -7.61 -7.25 -9.39
C ILE A 182 -7.33 -8.60 -8.73
N SER A 183 -6.79 -8.57 -7.52
CA SER A 183 -6.54 -9.78 -6.73
C SER A 183 -6.80 -9.50 -5.26
N TYR A 184 -7.19 -10.53 -4.54
CA TYR A 184 -7.43 -10.46 -3.11
C TYR A 184 -6.75 -11.62 -2.39
N GLU A 185 -6.27 -11.33 -1.19
CA GLU A 185 -5.64 -12.30 -0.30
C GLU A 185 -6.26 -12.16 1.09
N ALA A 186 -6.54 -13.28 1.75
CA ALA A 186 -7.02 -13.35 3.12
C ALA A 186 -5.84 -13.69 4.05
N LEU A 187 -5.72 -12.91 5.11
CA LEU A 187 -4.66 -12.98 6.10
C LEU A 187 -5.25 -13.35 7.47
N ASP A 188 -4.52 -14.10 8.27
CA ASP A 188 -4.85 -14.27 9.69
C ASP A 188 -4.40 -13.04 10.53
N GLY A 189 -4.72 -13.05 11.83
CA GLY A 189 -4.25 -12.03 12.78
C GLY A 189 -2.73 -11.87 12.86
N ASN A 190 -1.96 -12.86 12.40
CA ASN A 190 -0.51 -12.82 12.35
C ASN A 190 0.05 -12.28 11.02
N GLY A 191 -0.81 -12.00 10.03
CA GLY A 191 -0.40 -11.58 8.69
C GLY A 191 0.00 -12.75 7.77
N SER A 192 -0.20 -14.01 8.16
CA SER A 192 0.07 -15.20 7.33
C SER A 192 -1.02 -15.41 6.28
N THR A 193 -0.68 -15.96 5.10
CA THR A 193 -1.69 -16.28 4.07
C THR A 193 -2.63 -17.40 4.55
N LEU A 194 -3.93 -17.14 4.58
CA LEU A 194 -4.97 -18.15 4.75
C LEU A 194 -5.57 -18.60 3.42
N ALA A 195 -5.80 -17.65 2.52
CA ALA A 195 -6.33 -17.91 1.20
C ALA A 195 -5.89 -16.82 0.22
N GLN A 196 -5.73 -17.19 -1.04
CA GLN A 196 -5.50 -16.25 -2.12
C GLN A 196 -6.46 -16.57 -3.25
N ALA A 197 -7.10 -15.54 -3.80
CA ALA A 197 -7.88 -15.66 -5.02
C ALA A 197 -6.98 -15.47 -6.23
N GLN A 198 -7.23 -16.22 -7.30
CA GLN A 198 -6.56 -15.98 -8.57
C GLN A 198 -6.82 -14.55 -9.07
N PRO A 199 -5.81 -13.86 -9.62
CA PRO A 199 -6.01 -12.55 -10.21
C PRO A 199 -7.06 -12.59 -11.32
N ARG A 200 -7.99 -11.63 -11.31
CA ARG A 200 -9.05 -11.47 -12.31
C ARG A 200 -8.79 -10.22 -13.14
N ARG A 201 -9.01 -10.32 -14.44
CA ARG A 201 -8.82 -9.22 -15.39
C ARG A 201 -10.16 -8.52 -15.63
N LEU A 202 -10.18 -7.20 -15.47
CA LEU A 202 -11.30 -6.33 -15.80
C LEU A 202 -10.92 -5.41 -16.97
N PRO A 203 -11.84 -5.13 -17.90
CA PRO A 203 -11.59 -4.15 -18.96
C PRO A 203 -11.39 -2.76 -18.36
N TRP A 204 -10.43 -1.99 -18.90
CA TRP A 204 -10.27 -0.60 -18.53
C TRP A 204 -11.40 0.23 -19.11
N ARG A 205 -12.00 1.07 -18.26
CA ARG A 205 -13.01 2.06 -18.64
C ARG A 205 -12.42 3.45 -18.46
N SER A 206 -12.72 4.36 -19.38
CA SER A 206 -12.25 5.75 -19.30
C SER A 206 -12.67 6.43 -17.98
N GLU A 207 -13.82 6.02 -17.43
CA GLU A 207 -14.35 6.50 -16.15
C GLU A 207 -13.43 6.17 -14.96
N PHE A 208 -12.64 5.10 -15.02
CA PHE A 208 -11.68 4.77 -13.96
C PHE A 208 -10.53 5.77 -13.89
N GLY A 209 -10.21 6.39 -15.03
CA GLY A 209 -9.29 7.53 -15.08
C GLY A 209 -9.87 8.72 -14.32
N GLN A 210 -9.01 9.65 -13.92
CA GLN A 210 -9.49 10.95 -13.44
C GLN A 210 -9.66 11.89 -14.63
N ASP A 211 -10.70 12.73 -14.59
CA ASP A 211 -10.95 13.77 -15.58
C ASP A 211 -9.89 14.88 -15.45
N LEU A 212 -8.72 14.62 -16.00
CA LEU A 212 -7.59 15.53 -16.04
C LEU A 212 -7.39 15.99 -17.48
N THR A 213 -7.43 17.29 -17.69
CA THR A 213 -7.01 17.86 -18.98
C THR A 213 -5.49 17.76 -19.08
N ALA A 214 -5.00 17.11 -20.14
CA ALA A 214 -3.57 17.00 -20.40
C ALA A 214 -3.01 18.32 -20.94
N HIS A 215 -1.87 18.73 -20.42
CA HIS A 215 -1.13 19.92 -20.86
C HIS A 215 0.27 19.53 -21.37
N THR A 216 1.02 20.50 -21.90
CA THR A 216 2.47 20.30 -22.07
C THR A 216 3.14 20.18 -20.70
N LEU A 217 4.30 19.53 -20.65
CA LEU A 217 5.07 19.39 -19.43
C LEU A 217 5.41 20.76 -18.83
N GLU A 218 5.79 21.73 -19.65
CA GLU A 218 6.09 23.10 -19.20
C GLU A 218 4.92 23.73 -18.46
N VAL A 219 3.71 23.63 -19.03
CA VAL A 219 2.49 24.19 -18.41
C VAL A 219 2.17 23.48 -17.10
N ALA A 220 2.27 22.15 -17.09
CA ALA A 220 2.01 21.35 -15.91
C ALA A 220 3.02 21.62 -14.77
N VAL A 221 4.31 21.75 -15.08
CA VAL A 221 5.35 22.10 -14.10
C VAL A 221 5.12 23.49 -13.53
N LYS A 222 4.77 24.47 -14.36
CA LYS A 222 4.46 25.83 -13.90
C LYS A 222 3.24 25.85 -12.97
N ASP A 223 2.17 25.14 -13.34
CA ASP A 223 0.97 25.02 -12.51
C ASP A 223 1.26 24.30 -11.18
N ALA A 224 2.05 23.23 -11.23
CA ALA A 224 2.49 22.49 -10.05
C ALA A 224 3.27 23.38 -9.08
N VAL A 225 4.30 24.08 -9.56
CA VAL A 225 5.11 24.94 -8.69
C VAL A 225 4.28 26.11 -8.14
N SER A 226 3.44 26.74 -8.96
CA SER A 226 2.53 27.80 -8.50
C SER A 226 1.62 27.31 -7.35
N THR A 227 1.01 26.13 -7.53
CA THR A 227 0.13 25.52 -6.53
C THR A 227 0.88 25.15 -5.25
N LEU A 228 2.00 24.44 -5.38
CA LEU A 228 2.77 23.95 -4.23
C LEU A 228 3.42 25.09 -3.44
N SER A 229 3.93 26.12 -4.13
CA SER A 229 4.58 27.28 -3.51
C SER A 229 3.60 28.14 -2.71
N SER A 230 2.32 28.15 -3.08
CA SER A 230 1.27 28.90 -2.35
C SER A 230 1.11 28.48 -0.88
N ALA A 231 1.59 27.29 -0.52
CA ALA A 231 1.54 26.77 0.84
C ALA A 231 2.91 26.74 1.55
N ALA A 232 3.99 27.19 0.89
CA ALA A 232 5.37 27.06 1.34
C ALA A 232 6.09 28.41 1.39
N HIS A 233 5.51 29.39 2.10
CA HIS A 233 6.00 30.77 2.17
C HIS A 233 7.36 30.91 2.88
N ASP A 234 7.69 30.00 3.80
CA ASP A 234 8.94 29.96 4.57
C ASP A 234 9.96 28.97 3.99
N LEU A 235 9.76 28.51 2.76
CA LEU A 235 10.68 27.61 2.08
C LEU A 235 12.09 28.22 1.96
N THR A 236 13.07 27.56 2.57
CA THR A 236 14.49 27.91 2.47
C THR A 236 15.34 26.77 1.92
N LEU A 237 14.90 25.53 2.15
CA LEU A 237 15.53 24.31 1.68
C LEU A 237 14.47 23.42 1.03
N LEU A 238 14.60 23.18 -0.27
CA LEU A 238 13.86 22.16 -0.98
C LEU A 238 14.69 20.88 -1.00
N ARG A 239 14.14 19.80 -0.45
CA ARG A 239 14.72 18.48 -0.53
C ARG A 239 14.02 17.64 -1.57
N LEU A 240 14.80 16.94 -2.36
CA LEU A 240 14.31 16.06 -3.39
C LEU A 240 14.18 14.64 -2.82
N GLY A 241 12.94 14.18 -2.72
CA GLY A 241 12.58 12.86 -2.20
C GLY A 241 12.16 11.87 -3.29
N GLY A 242 12.37 12.20 -4.57
CA GLY A 242 12.08 11.34 -5.72
C GLY A 242 10.66 11.45 -6.27
N ILE A 243 10.54 11.36 -7.59
CA ILE A 243 9.26 11.22 -8.32
C ILE A 243 9.20 9.85 -9.00
N HIS A 244 8.42 8.92 -8.45
CA HIS A 244 8.55 7.50 -8.77
C HIS A 244 7.57 6.99 -9.83
N TYR A 245 7.92 5.91 -10.52
CA TYR A 245 6.98 5.20 -11.37
C TYR A 245 5.90 4.52 -10.51
N LYS A 246 4.65 4.98 -10.62
CA LYS A 246 3.50 4.46 -9.87
C LYS A 246 3.81 4.36 -8.36
N ALA A 247 3.37 3.27 -7.71
CA ALA A 247 3.71 2.91 -6.33
C ALA A 247 5.01 2.06 -6.24
N SER A 248 5.81 2.01 -7.29
CA SER A 248 6.94 1.09 -7.37
C SER A 248 8.22 1.59 -6.70
N GLY A 249 8.30 2.81 -6.17
CA GLY A 249 9.55 3.35 -5.61
C GLY A 249 10.73 3.42 -6.60
N GLN A 250 10.54 3.10 -7.88
CA GLN A 250 11.59 3.10 -8.89
C GLN A 250 11.64 4.44 -9.59
N LEU A 251 12.85 4.97 -9.77
CA LEU A 251 13.11 6.14 -10.58
C LEU A 251 13.44 5.75 -12.02
N THR A 252 12.94 6.47 -13.01
CA THR A 252 13.29 6.29 -14.43
C THR A 252 14.02 7.52 -14.94
N ASN A 253 14.41 7.52 -16.21
CA ASN A 253 14.94 8.73 -16.85
C ASN A 253 13.89 9.87 -16.80
N PHE A 254 12.60 9.53 -16.89
CA PHE A 254 11.52 10.50 -16.78
C PHE A 254 11.37 11.04 -15.36
N SER A 255 11.58 10.20 -14.33
CA SER A 255 11.65 10.68 -12.95
C SER A 255 12.67 11.79 -12.79
N HIS A 256 13.90 11.55 -13.25
CA HIS A 256 14.99 12.51 -13.13
C HIS A 256 14.71 13.80 -13.92
N TYR A 257 14.23 13.67 -15.16
CA TYR A 257 13.88 14.81 -15.99
C TYR A 257 12.77 15.68 -15.39
N LEU A 258 11.72 15.05 -14.87
CA LEU A 258 10.61 15.74 -14.22
C LEU A 258 11.05 16.44 -12.92
N GLU A 259 11.85 15.76 -12.11
CA GLU A 259 12.38 16.28 -10.85
C GLU A 259 13.33 17.46 -11.07
N GLU A 260 14.20 17.38 -12.08
CA GLU A 260 15.05 18.48 -12.52
C GLU A 260 14.22 19.68 -12.99
N SER A 261 13.23 19.44 -13.86
CA SER A 261 12.35 20.49 -14.39
C SER A 261 11.60 21.24 -13.28
N ILE A 262 11.06 20.50 -12.30
CA ILE A 262 10.37 21.08 -11.14
C ILE A 262 11.36 21.82 -10.23
N SER A 263 12.56 21.28 -10.02
CA SER A 263 13.60 21.92 -9.20
C SER A 263 14.02 23.26 -9.76
N ILE A 264 14.22 23.35 -11.09
CA ILE A 264 14.52 24.61 -11.78
C ILE A 264 13.36 25.61 -11.58
N ALA A 265 12.12 25.17 -11.82
CA ALA A 265 10.96 26.05 -11.66
C ALA A 265 10.75 26.54 -10.21
N PHE A 266 11.06 25.72 -9.19
CA PHE A 266 11.12 26.18 -7.79
C PHE A 266 12.24 27.18 -7.55
N GLY A 267 13.42 26.95 -8.14
CA GLY A 267 14.55 27.88 -8.09
C GLY A 267 14.17 29.26 -8.63
N ASP A 268 13.47 29.30 -9.76
CA ASP A 268 12.98 30.53 -10.38
C ASP A 268 11.88 31.21 -9.55
N ALA A 269 10.95 30.43 -8.99
CA ALA A 269 9.84 30.96 -8.19
C ALA A 269 10.28 31.60 -6.87
N TYR A 270 11.36 31.10 -6.26
CA TYR A 270 11.90 31.59 -4.99
C TYR A 270 13.17 32.43 -5.15
N GLY A 271 13.71 32.54 -6.36
CA GLY A 271 14.85 33.37 -6.69
C GLY A 271 14.50 34.85 -6.55
N ASN A 272 15.26 35.60 -5.76
CA ASN A 272 15.11 37.06 -5.65
C ASN A 272 16.43 37.77 -5.97
N GLU A 273 16.53 38.31 -7.19
CA GLU A 273 17.69 39.03 -7.72
C GLU A 273 18.15 40.21 -6.85
N LEU A 274 17.23 40.85 -6.10
CA LEU A 274 17.51 42.04 -5.29
C LEU A 274 18.08 41.72 -3.91
N SER A 275 17.78 40.53 -3.37
CA SER A 275 18.19 40.12 -2.01
C SER A 275 19.38 39.16 -1.98
N GLY A 276 19.72 38.55 -3.11
CA GLY A 276 20.74 37.49 -3.19
C GLY A 276 20.37 36.20 -2.45
N ARG A 277 19.16 36.09 -1.90
CA ARG A 277 18.64 34.83 -1.34
C ARG A 277 18.18 33.92 -2.48
N GLY A 278 18.87 32.79 -2.62
CA GLY A 278 18.46 31.68 -3.47
C GLY A 278 17.87 30.55 -2.65
N LEU A 279 16.98 29.78 -3.26
CA LEU A 279 16.51 28.50 -2.73
C LEU A 279 17.65 27.49 -2.73
N ARG A 280 17.89 26.82 -1.60
CA ARG A 280 18.81 25.68 -1.56
C ARG A 280 18.05 24.43 -1.99
N ILE A 281 18.65 23.66 -2.90
CA ILE A 281 18.10 22.39 -3.38
C ILE A 281 19.13 21.29 -3.10
N GLN A 282 18.70 20.20 -2.48
CA GLN A 282 19.55 19.05 -2.18
C GLN A 282 18.72 17.76 -2.12
N ASN A 283 19.38 16.60 -2.12
CA ASN A 283 18.71 15.33 -1.85
C ASN A 283 18.43 15.16 -0.34
N VAL A 284 17.51 14.25 -0.01
CA VAL A 284 17.35 13.81 1.38
C VAL A 284 18.58 12.98 1.76
N GLU A 285 19.30 13.40 2.78
CA GLU A 285 20.50 12.73 3.30
C GLU A 285 20.66 13.08 4.78
N LEU A 286 20.93 12.06 5.60
CA LEU A 286 21.27 12.20 7.01
C LEU A 286 22.79 12.23 7.19
N THR A 287 23.26 13.11 8.06
CA THR A 287 24.66 13.12 8.46
C THR A 287 24.97 12.00 9.46
N ASN A 288 26.26 11.67 9.62
CA ASN A 288 26.70 10.77 10.70
C ASN A 288 26.29 11.29 12.09
N GLU A 289 26.18 12.60 12.27
CA GLU A 289 25.70 13.21 13.51
C GLU A 289 24.21 12.92 13.71
N ASP A 290 23.38 13.08 12.68
CA ASP A 290 21.96 12.74 12.72
C ASP A 290 21.74 11.25 13.07
N LEU A 291 22.47 10.36 12.39
CA LEU A 291 22.43 8.92 12.67
C LEU A 291 22.83 8.60 14.11
N ASN A 292 23.82 9.31 14.66
CA ASN A 292 24.22 9.13 16.05
C ASN A 292 23.17 9.68 17.03
N ASN A 293 22.56 10.81 16.70
CA ASN A 293 21.52 11.43 17.52
C ASN A 293 20.22 10.63 17.53
N MET A 294 19.92 9.88 16.47
CA MET A 294 18.73 9.01 16.42
C MET A 294 18.85 7.77 17.32
N ARG A 295 20.07 7.28 17.55
CA ARG A 295 20.30 6.01 18.25
C ARG A 295 19.86 6.08 19.70
N GLY A 296 19.03 5.12 20.11
CA GLY A 296 18.61 4.95 21.50
C GLY A 296 17.56 5.94 22.00
N ILE A 297 17.08 6.85 21.14
CA ILE A 297 15.97 7.76 21.43
C ILE A 297 14.65 7.10 21.06
N GLU A 298 13.64 7.26 21.91
CA GLU A 298 12.25 6.95 21.53
C GLU A 298 11.77 8.02 20.55
N ALA A 299 11.71 7.66 19.27
CA ALA A 299 11.25 8.53 18.20
C ALA A 299 9.87 8.06 17.72
N SER A 300 9.00 8.97 17.28
CA SER A 300 7.81 8.56 16.54
C SER A 300 8.25 8.01 15.18
N GLN A 301 7.57 6.96 14.69
CA GLN A 301 7.77 6.47 13.32
C GLN A 301 7.54 7.55 12.27
N ASN A 302 6.72 8.56 12.59
CA ASN A 302 6.52 9.73 11.73
C ASN A 302 7.83 10.49 11.49
N ASN A 303 8.76 10.50 12.44
CA ASN A 303 10.08 11.13 12.30
C ASN A 303 10.96 10.38 11.28
N LEU A 304 10.65 9.11 10.99
CA LEU A 304 11.38 8.31 10.01
C LEU A 304 10.82 8.43 8.58
N LYS A 305 9.73 9.18 8.38
CA LYS A 305 9.26 9.50 7.03
C LYS A 305 10.30 10.37 6.33
N THR A 306 10.51 10.14 5.04
CA THR A 306 11.45 10.90 4.18
C THR A 306 11.35 12.42 4.39
N ALA A 307 10.14 12.96 4.57
CA ALA A 307 9.92 14.39 4.75
C ALA A 307 10.41 14.97 6.09
N ASN A 308 10.58 14.13 7.12
CA ASN A 308 10.92 14.54 8.49
C ASN A 308 12.35 14.18 8.89
N LEU A 309 12.97 13.21 8.22
CA LEU A 309 14.34 12.75 8.49
C LEU A 309 15.34 13.92 8.46
N GLY A 310 15.90 14.33 9.60
CA GLY A 310 16.87 15.43 9.68
C GLY A 310 16.33 16.82 9.27
N ALA A 311 15.01 16.97 9.17
CA ALA A 311 14.39 18.21 8.71
C ALA A 311 14.28 19.26 9.82
N TYR A 312 14.44 20.53 9.47
CA TYR A 312 14.21 21.68 10.34
C TYR A 312 13.23 22.66 9.70
N VAL A 313 12.72 23.64 10.48
CA VAL A 313 11.74 24.63 10.00
C VAL A 313 12.23 25.34 8.73
N GLY A 314 11.36 25.47 7.73
CA GLY A 314 11.70 25.99 6.40
C GLY A 314 12.30 24.95 5.45
N THR A 315 12.41 23.68 5.89
CA THR A 315 12.71 22.53 5.01
C THR A 315 11.41 21.92 4.50
N TYR A 316 11.31 21.78 3.19
CA TYR A 316 10.23 21.04 2.54
C TYR A 316 10.80 19.93 1.68
N THR A 317 10.09 18.82 1.61
CA THR A 317 10.47 17.66 0.81
C THR A 317 9.47 17.47 -0.31
N LEU A 318 9.96 17.55 -1.55
CA LEU A 318 9.19 17.24 -2.75
C LEU A 318 9.23 15.73 -3.00
N THR A 319 8.05 15.13 -3.11
CA THR A 319 7.89 13.73 -3.50
C THR A 319 6.81 13.63 -4.56
N GLY A 320 6.84 12.57 -5.35
CA GLY A 320 5.78 12.34 -6.31
C GLY A 320 5.73 10.93 -6.86
N SER A 321 4.72 10.72 -7.69
CA SER A 321 4.57 9.53 -8.52
C SER A 321 3.95 9.90 -9.86
N TYR A 322 4.23 9.12 -10.90
CA TYR A 322 3.59 9.26 -12.21
C TYR A 322 3.08 7.93 -12.77
N TRP A 323 2.05 7.99 -13.62
CA TRP A 323 1.39 6.85 -14.24
C TRP A 323 1.19 7.11 -15.74
N PRO A 324 1.92 6.41 -16.63
CA PRO A 324 1.62 6.41 -18.06
C PRO A 324 0.24 5.80 -18.34
N GLN A 325 -0.55 6.44 -19.20
CA GLN A 325 -1.92 6.06 -19.54
C GLN A 325 -2.16 5.90 -21.05
N GLY A 326 -1.10 5.87 -21.86
CA GLY A 326 -1.14 5.66 -23.31
C GLY A 326 -0.79 6.92 -24.08
N GLU A 327 -1.66 7.92 -24.07
CA GLU A 327 -1.40 9.24 -24.70
C GLU A 327 -1.03 10.31 -23.67
N THR A 328 -1.26 10.02 -22.39
CA THR A 328 -1.06 10.97 -21.28
C THR A 328 -0.31 10.30 -20.14
N ILE A 329 0.37 11.12 -19.35
CA ILE A 329 1.05 10.71 -18.13
C ILE A 329 0.41 11.50 -16.99
N GLU A 330 -0.24 10.80 -16.06
CA GLU A 330 -0.74 11.40 -14.83
C GLU A 330 0.43 11.60 -13.87
N ILE A 331 0.52 12.79 -13.28
CA ILE A 331 1.56 13.15 -12.30
C ILE A 331 0.87 13.59 -11.02
N ARG A 332 1.33 13.05 -9.88
CA ARG A 332 0.93 13.46 -8.54
C ARG A 332 2.17 13.90 -7.77
N LEU A 333 2.16 15.13 -7.27
CA LEU A 333 3.25 15.71 -6.50
C LEU A 333 2.76 16.07 -5.11
N SER A 334 3.68 16.08 -4.17
CA SER A 334 3.43 16.40 -2.78
C SER A 334 4.63 17.16 -2.24
N LEU A 335 4.39 18.37 -1.72
CA LEU A 335 5.37 19.16 -1.01
C LEU A 335 5.05 19.11 0.48
N THR A 336 5.93 18.47 1.26
CA THR A 336 5.70 18.21 2.69
C THR A 336 6.70 18.98 3.54
N ALA A 337 6.22 19.81 4.44
CA ALA A 337 7.01 20.56 5.41
C ALA A 337 7.59 19.65 6.50
N SER A 338 8.63 20.12 7.20
CA SER A 338 9.26 19.41 8.32
C SER A 338 8.32 19.09 9.50
N ASN A 339 7.17 19.76 9.59
CA ASN A 339 6.13 19.51 10.59
C ASN A 339 5.08 18.48 10.13
N GLY A 340 5.25 17.90 8.94
CA GLY A 340 4.33 16.93 8.34
C GLY A 340 3.20 17.55 7.51
N LEU A 341 3.00 18.87 7.51
CA LEU A 341 1.98 19.52 6.68
C LEU A 341 2.31 19.31 5.21
N SER A 342 1.34 18.84 4.43
CA SER A 342 1.56 18.42 3.06
C SER A 342 0.58 19.09 2.11
N THR A 343 1.10 19.69 1.05
CA THR A 343 0.31 20.24 -0.06
C THR A 343 0.51 19.36 -1.29
N GLY A 344 -0.60 18.94 -1.90
CA GLY A 344 -0.59 18.10 -3.08
C GLY A 344 -0.87 18.88 -4.36
N TRP A 345 -0.29 18.44 -5.46
CA TRP A 345 -0.68 18.83 -6.79
C TRP A 345 -0.91 17.58 -7.64
N LYS A 346 -1.83 17.68 -8.60
CA LYS A 346 -2.17 16.61 -9.52
C LYS A 346 -2.47 17.18 -10.89
N GLY A 347 -1.91 16.58 -11.93
CA GLY A 347 -2.17 16.96 -13.31
C GLY A 347 -1.85 15.84 -14.30
N ALA A 348 -2.07 16.11 -15.58
CA ALA A 348 -1.73 15.21 -16.67
C ALA A 348 -0.91 15.95 -17.72
N VAL A 349 0.07 15.25 -18.31
CA VAL A 349 0.87 15.75 -19.43
C VAL A 349 0.69 14.85 -20.65
N LEU A 350 0.87 15.41 -21.85
CA LEU A 350 0.89 14.64 -23.09
C LEU A 350 2.17 13.79 -23.16
N GLU A 351 2.03 12.50 -23.42
CA GLU A 351 3.20 11.61 -23.60
C GLU A 351 4.03 12.02 -24.82
N SER A 352 3.37 12.56 -25.86
CA SER A 352 4.03 13.10 -27.06
C SER A 352 4.92 14.33 -26.82
N ASP A 353 4.82 14.97 -25.66
CA ASP A 353 5.67 16.10 -25.26
C ASP A 353 6.99 15.62 -24.61
N ILE A 354 7.11 14.32 -24.33
CA ILE A 354 8.26 13.70 -23.66
C ILE A 354 9.10 12.96 -24.70
N ASP A 355 10.07 13.67 -25.29
CA ASP A 355 10.94 13.10 -26.33
C ASP A 355 12.07 12.23 -25.74
N ASN A 356 12.17 10.97 -26.20
CA ASN A 356 13.30 10.07 -25.95
C ASN A 356 13.61 9.76 -24.47
N VAL A 357 12.58 9.73 -23.60
CA VAL A 357 12.76 9.38 -22.19
C VAL A 357 12.00 8.12 -21.82
N ASP A 358 12.70 7.13 -21.25
CA ASP A 358 12.08 5.90 -20.78
C ASP A 358 11.14 6.18 -19.60
N LEU A 359 9.85 5.92 -19.80
CA LEU A 359 8.81 6.06 -18.78
C LEU A 359 8.69 4.85 -17.86
N HIS A 360 9.19 3.69 -18.29
CA HIS A 360 8.96 2.42 -17.63
C HIS A 360 10.26 1.91 -17.01
N PRO A 361 10.24 1.39 -15.77
CA PRO A 361 11.41 0.76 -15.19
C PRO A 361 11.76 -0.54 -15.92
N SER A 362 13.03 -0.94 -15.83
CA SER A 362 13.53 -2.19 -16.41
C SER A 362 13.19 -3.44 -15.58
N SER A 363 12.71 -3.28 -14.35
CA SER A 363 12.32 -4.34 -13.41
C SER A 363 11.06 -3.93 -12.65
N ASP A 364 10.26 -4.88 -12.16
CA ASP A 364 9.08 -4.60 -11.31
C ASP A 364 9.23 -5.20 -9.89
N PHE A 365 10.31 -5.94 -9.62
CA PHE A 365 10.56 -6.75 -8.43
C PHE A 365 9.49 -7.82 -8.10
N GLY A 366 8.39 -7.90 -8.86
CA GLY A 366 7.32 -8.89 -8.76
C GLY A 366 6.92 -9.28 -7.32
N SER A 367 6.98 -10.58 -7.04
CA SER A 367 6.50 -11.18 -5.78
C SER A 367 7.22 -10.69 -4.52
N TRP A 368 8.42 -10.08 -4.65
CA TRP A 368 9.20 -9.57 -3.53
C TRP A 368 8.50 -8.43 -2.80
N ARG A 369 7.67 -7.67 -3.51
CA ARG A 369 6.99 -6.48 -2.96
C ARG A 369 5.49 -6.67 -2.79
N LEU A 370 5.03 -7.92 -2.94
CA LEU A 370 3.60 -8.24 -2.91
C LEU A 370 2.93 -7.82 -1.59
N ARG A 371 3.68 -7.83 -0.48
CA ARG A 371 3.14 -7.61 0.86
C ARG A 371 3.79 -6.45 1.61
N ASP A 372 4.36 -5.49 0.89
CA ASP A 372 5.00 -4.35 1.55
C ASP A 372 4.00 -3.53 2.37
N GLY A 373 4.30 -3.39 3.66
CA GLY A 373 3.46 -2.73 4.63
C GLY A 373 2.20 -3.50 5.02
N ILE A 374 2.20 -4.83 4.82
CA ILE A 374 1.13 -5.73 5.23
C ILE A 374 1.64 -6.58 6.40
N GLY A 375 0.90 -6.59 7.50
CA GLY A 375 1.15 -7.41 8.68
C GLY A 375 0.74 -6.72 9.99
N PRO A 376 0.71 -7.45 11.12
CA PRO A 376 0.23 -6.96 12.40
C PRO A 376 1.26 -6.12 13.17
N ILE A 377 2.53 -6.15 12.75
CA ILE A 377 3.62 -5.39 13.39
C ILE A 377 3.72 -4.05 12.70
N VAL A 378 3.65 -2.94 13.46
CA VAL A 378 3.90 -1.63 12.88
C VAL A 378 5.41 -1.49 12.69
N PHE A 379 5.84 -1.52 11.43
CA PHE A 379 7.25 -1.59 11.05
C PHE A 379 7.59 -0.56 9.97
N THR A 380 8.62 0.25 10.22
CA THR A 380 9.16 1.22 9.27
C THR A 380 10.57 0.82 8.86
N LEU A 381 10.83 0.89 7.56
CA LEU A 381 12.13 0.71 6.92
C LEU A 381 12.39 1.93 6.04
N THR A 382 13.52 2.59 6.27
CA THR A 382 14.04 3.68 5.46
C THR A 382 15.57 3.59 5.43
N THR A 383 16.22 4.50 4.72
CA THR A 383 17.67 4.63 4.72
C THR A 383 18.10 6.02 5.23
N ASP A 384 19.40 6.24 5.35
CA ASP A 384 19.97 7.58 5.54
C ASP A 384 19.68 8.55 4.39
N HIS A 385 19.22 8.05 3.23
CA HIS A 385 18.78 8.86 2.09
C HIS A 385 17.24 8.87 1.92
N GLY A 386 16.47 8.30 2.86
CA GLY A 386 15.01 8.20 2.80
C GLY A 386 14.48 6.84 2.32
N LYS A 387 13.16 6.77 2.03
CA LYS A 387 12.43 5.51 1.80
C LYS A 387 12.69 4.82 0.47
N ASP A 388 13.02 5.54 -0.60
CA ASP A 388 13.33 4.97 -1.93
C ASP A 388 14.49 5.76 -2.58
N PRO A 389 15.70 5.65 -2.00
CA PRO A 389 16.78 6.60 -2.24
C PRO A 389 17.52 6.41 -3.56
N VAL A 390 18.31 7.42 -3.92
CA VAL A 390 19.40 7.33 -4.89
C VAL A 390 20.73 7.20 -4.15
N TYR A 391 21.55 6.24 -4.56
CA TYR A 391 22.94 6.09 -4.14
C TYR A 391 23.88 6.05 -5.33
N ARG A 392 25.08 6.60 -5.16
CA ARG A 392 26.20 6.44 -6.09
C ARG A 392 27.07 5.25 -5.70
N VAL A 393 27.76 4.69 -6.69
CA VAL A 393 28.77 3.67 -6.42
C VAL A 393 29.84 4.21 -5.45
N GLY A 394 30.15 3.42 -4.42
CA GLY A 394 31.08 3.77 -3.34
C GLY A 394 30.44 4.51 -2.16
N GLU A 395 29.19 4.95 -2.27
CA GLU A 395 28.45 5.48 -1.12
C GLU A 395 28.12 4.35 -0.13
N LYS A 396 27.93 4.73 1.13
CA LYS A 396 27.60 3.79 2.21
C LYS A 396 26.14 3.97 2.56
N MET A 397 25.38 2.87 2.53
CA MET A 397 23.99 2.90 2.95
C MET A 397 23.86 2.46 4.42
N ASN A 398 23.09 3.23 5.18
CA ASN A 398 22.62 2.86 6.50
C ASN A 398 21.12 2.62 6.45
N LEU A 399 20.69 1.39 6.69
CA LEU A 399 19.27 1.10 6.91
C LEU A 399 18.85 1.63 8.28
N ILE A 400 17.66 2.21 8.33
CA ILE A 400 17.04 2.69 9.55
C ILE A 400 15.72 1.94 9.71
N VAL A 401 15.62 1.20 10.81
CA VAL A 401 14.48 0.33 11.09
C VAL A 401 13.87 0.70 12.42
N GLN A 402 12.54 0.69 12.50
CA GLN A 402 11.83 0.89 13.76
C GLN A 402 10.56 0.05 13.78
N SER A 403 10.27 -0.52 14.94
CA SER A 403 9.01 -1.19 15.22
C SER A 403 8.37 -0.66 16.50
N ASP A 404 7.06 -0.79 16.61
CA ASP A 404 6.29 -0.51 17.82
C ASP A 404 6.53 -1.53 18.95
N GLN A 405 7.10 -2.69 18.64
CA GLN A 405 7.36 -3.78 19.60
C GLN A 405 8.72 -4.45 19.34
N ASP A 406 9.13 -5.33 20.25
CA ASP A 406 10.33 -6.15 20.06
C ASP A 406 10.10 -7.15 18.92
N ILE A 407 11.07 -7.24 18.00
CA ILE A 407 10.97 -8.09 16.80
C ILE A 407 12.27 -8.85 16.55
N TRP A 408 12.17 -9.88 15.70
CA TRP A 408 13.29 -10.53 15.05
C TRP A 408 13.29 -10.10 13.58
N LEU A 409 14.30 -9.35 13.19
CA LEU A 409 14.41 -8.76 11.87
C LEU A 409 15.32 -9.60 10.98
N ARG A 410 14.90 -9.80 9.72
CA ARG A 410 15.74 -10.36 8.66
C ARG A 410 15.64 -9.50 7.41
N CYS A 411 16.77 -9.02 6.90
CA CYS A 411 16.85 -8.17 5.71
C CYS A 411 17.75 -8.80 4.65
N TYR A 412 17.28 -8.70 3.40
CA TYR A 412 17.91 -9.24 2.22
C TYR A 412 18.09 -8.14 1.17
N TYR A 413 19.26 -8.14 0.52
CA TYR A 413 19.60 -7.23 -0.56
C TYR A 413 19.54 -7.96 -1.89
N LEU A 414 18.60 -7.59 -2.75
CA LEU A 414 18.50 -8.07 -4.12
C LEU A 414 19.19 -7.05 -5.03
N GLN A 415 20.33 -7.45 -5.57
CA GLN A 415 21.16 -6.67 -6.47
C GLN A 415 20.60 -6.69 -7.91
N GLN A 416 20.99 -5.73 -8.76
CA GLN A 416 20.49 -5.61 -10.12
C GLN A 416 20.82 -6.84 -10.99
N ASP A 417 21.96 -7.50 -10.76
CA ASP A 417 22.33 -8.75 -11.43
C ASP A 417 21.53 -9.98 -10.96
N GLY A 418 20.63 -9.76 -9.99
CA GLY A 418 19.77 -10.76 -9.41
C GLY A 418 20.41 -11.58 -8.29
N LYS A 419 21.62 -11.27 -7.81
CA LYS A 419 22.12 -11.87 -6.57
C LYS A 419 21.30 -11.39 -5.38
N VAL A 420 21.09 -12.27 -4.41
CA VAL A 420 20.43 -11.93 -3.14
C VAL A 420 21.38 -12.18 -2.01
N PHE A 421 21.57 -11.21 -1.12
CA PHE A 421 22.45 -11.33 0.04
C PHE A 421 21.63 -11.18 1.31
N GLN A 422 21.85 -12.02 2.31
CA GLN A 422 21.32 -11.74 3.66
C GLN A 422 22.21 -10.70 4.32
N ILE A 423 21.74 -9.45 4.35
CA ILE A 423 22.50 -8.34 4.94
C ILE A 423 22.25 -8.20 6.44
N PHE A 424 21.15 -8.78 6.96
CA PHE A 424 20.84 -8.82 8.39
C PHE A 424 19.93 -10.03 8.76
N PRO A 425 20.16 -10.74 9.87
CA PRO A 425 21.43 -10.78 10.59
C PRO A 425 22.52 -11.33 9.66
N ASN A 426 23.79 -11.09 9.99
CA ASN A 426 24.91 -11.57 9.21
C ASN A 426 26.05 -12.05 10.15
N PRO A 427 27.14 -12.65 9.64
CA PRO A 427 28.22 -13.16 10.50
C PRO A 427 28.85 -12.11 11.43
N LEU A 428 28.80 -10.83 11.04
CA LEU A 428 29.31 -9.69 11.79
C LEU A 428 28.26 -9.16 12.79
N GLN A 429 26.97 -9.31 12.48
CA GLN A 429 25.84 -8.94 13.34
C GLN A 429 24.85 -10.11 13.45
N ARG A 430 25.15 -11.07 14.34
CA ARG A 430 24.41 -12.34 14.41
C ARG A 430 23.04 -12.24 15.08
N THR A 431 22.86 -11.27 15.97
CA THR A 431 21.60 -11.09 16.68
C THR A 431 20.57 -10.43 15.77
N SER A 432 19.49 -11.13 15.46
CA SER A 432 18.36 -10.59 14.70
C SER A 432 17.36 -9.81 15.56
N ALA A 433 17.47 -9.88 16.89
CA ALA A 433 16.56 -9.20 17.80
C ALA A 433 16.76 -7.68 17.74
N ILE A 434 15.65 -6.97 17.58
CA ILE A 434 15.56 -5.51 17.52
C ILE A 434 14.54 -5.08 18.56
N THR A 435 14.92 -4.16 19.45
CA THR A 435 14.01 -3.66 20.49
C THR A 435 13.02 -2.65 19.91
N GLY A 436 11.76 -2.73 20.34
CA GLY A 436 10.70 -1.80 19.93
C GLY A 436 10.88 -0.38 20.44
N GLY A 437 10.08 0.54 19.87
CA GLY A 437 9.96 1.94 20.31
C GLY A 437 11.12 2.86 19.92
N ARG A 438 12.22 2.33 19.39
CA ARG A 438 13.43 3.11 19.06
C ARG A 438 13.93 2.77 17.65
N PRO A 439 14.49 3.74 16.91
CA PRO A 439 15.10 3.47 15.62
C PRO A 439 16.47 2.79 15.81
N HIS A 440 16.74 1.78 14.99
CA HIS A 440 18.02 1.09 14.89
C HIS A 440 18.64 1.33 13.52
N THR A 441 19.96 1.52 13.50
CA THR A 441 20.72 1.66 12.26
C THR A 441 21.43 0.34 11.93
N ILE A 442 21.39 -0.11 10.68
CA ILE A 442 22.13 -1.27 10.18
C ILE A 442 22.97 -0.80 8.99
N PRO A 443 24.31 -0.81 9.08
CA PRO A 443 25.13 -1.28 10.20
C PRO A 443 25.01 -0.44 11.49
N GLY A 444 25.13 -1.09 12.65
CA GLY A 444 25.10 -0.42 13.96
C GLY A 444 26.44 0.23 14.35
N LYS A 445 26.46 1.07 15.40
CA LYS A 445 27.67 1.77 15.86
C LYS A 445 28.82 0.82 16.26
N GLU A 446 28.46 -0.31 16.89
CA GLU A 446 29.43 -1.23 17.49
C GLU A 446 29.98 -2.27 16.49
N LEU A 447 29.43 -2.33 15.28
CA LEU A 447 29.79 -3.35 14.29
C LEU A 447 30.32 -2.71 13.01
N SER A 448 31.59 -2.99 12.73
CA SER A 448 32.44 -2.26 11.78
C SER A 448 32.34 -2.76 10.34
N PHE A 449 31.15 -3.05 9.83
CA PHE A 449 30.99 -3.24 8.39
C PHE A 449 30.36 -2.00 7.78
N ASN A 450 30.85 -1.60 6.61
CA ASN A 450 30.17 -0.60 5.80
C ASN A 450 29.41 -1.38 4.73
N PHE A 451 28.12 -1.08 4.56
CA PHE A 451 27.40 -1.55 3.40
C PHE A 451 27.65 -0.56 2.26
N GLU A 452 28.73 -0.79 1.53
CA GLU A 452 29.15 0.02 0.39
C GLU A 452 28.39 -0.40 -0.85
N ILE A 453 27.82 0.57 -1.56
CA ILE A 453 27.09 0.36 -2.81
C ILE A 453 28.10 0.05 -3.91
N MET A 454 27.98 -1.12 -4.50
CA MET A 454 28.90 -1.64 -5.51
C MET A 454 28.18 -1.87 -6.85
N PRO A 455 28.89 -1.89 -7.99
CA PRO A 455 28.31 -2.25 -9.27
C PRO A 455 27.61 -3.62 -9.26
N PRO A 456 26.58 -3.84 -10.10
CA PRO A 456 26.17 -2.99 -11.22
C PRO A 456 25.19 -1.87 -10.84
N VAL A 457 25.22 -0.79 -11.62
CA VAL A 457 24.23 0.29 -11.52
C VAL A 457 22.85 -0.19 -11.96
N GLY A 458 21.80 0.41 -11.39
CA GLY A 458 20.43 0.12 -11.73
C GLY A 458 19.53 0.02 -10.50
N LYS A 459 18.51 -0.83 -10.59
CA LYS A 459 17.46 -0.94 -9.55
C LYS A 459 17.70 -2.16 -8.69
N GLU A 460 17.86 -1.90 -7.41
CA GLU A 460 18.12 -2.90 -6.38
C GLU A 460 17.05 -2.79 -5.29
N LEU A 461 16.96 -3.79 -4.41
CA LEU A 461 15.89 -3.86 -3.41
C LEU A 461 16.42 -4.36 -2.09
N VAL A 462 16.15 -3.63 -1.01
CA VAL A 462 16.25 -4.17 0.34
C VAL A 462 14.88 -4.66 0.75
N LYS A 463 14.76 -5.96 1.05
CA LYS A 463 13.55 -6.58 1.58
C LYS A 463 13.77 -7.01 3.02
N CYS A 464 12.96 -6.51 3.94
CA CYS A 464 12.99 -6.89 5.34
C CYS A 464 11.70 -7.58 5.79
N PHE A 465 11.85 -8.54 6.69
CA PHE A 465 10.79 -9.26 7.39
C PHE A 465 10.93 -8.98 8.89
N ALA A 466 9.94 -8.30 9.46
CA ALA A 466 9.80 -8.13 10.90
C ALA A 466 8.96 -9.28 11.44
N LEU A 467 9.51 -10.04 12.39
CA LEU A 467 8.92 -11.26 12.92
C LEU A 467 8.66 -11.12 14.42
N GLY A 468 7.50 -11.58 14.90
CA GLY A 468 7.15 -11.53 16.32
C GLY A 468 7.88 -12.55 17.21
N LYS A 469 8.65 -13.48 16.62
CA LYS A 469 9.52 -14.42 17.35
C LYS A 469 10.69 -14.88 16.48
N ASP A 470 11.69 -15.47 17.12
CA ASP A 470 12.81 -16.09 16.42
C ASP A 470 12.33 -17.28 15.59
N VAL A 471 12.62 -17.23 14.28
CA VAL A 471 12.28 -18.31 13.33
C VAL A 471 13.53 -19.04 12.84
N THR A 472 14.70 -18.77 13.40
CA THR A 472 15.97 -19.33 12.90
C THR A 472 15.92 -20.86 12.80
N ALA A 473 15.37 -21.55 13.82
CA ALA A 473 15.20 -23.00 13.81
C ALA A 473 14.11 -23.53 12.84
N LEU A 474 13.32 -22.64 12.23
CA LEU A 474 12.29 -22.97 11.24
C LEU A 474 12.74 -22.72 9.80
N LEU A 475 13.89 -22.06 9.62
CA LEU A 475 14.47 -21.80 8.31
C LEU A 475 15.42 -22.94 7.93
N PRO A 476 15.57 -23.23 6.63
CA PRO A 476 16.61 -24.14 6.16
C PRO A 476 18.01 -23.73 6.65
N ASP A 477 18.88 -24.70 6.97
CA ASP A 477 20.23 -24.48 7.49
C ASP A 477 21.07 -23.57 6.56
N GLU A 478 20.75 -23.55 5.27
CA GLU A 478 21.39 -22.72 4.26
C GLU A 478 21.15 -21.21 4.44
N PHE A 479 20.27 -20.79 5.36
CA PHE A 479 20.08 -19.39 5.78
C PHE A 479 20.96 -19.00 6.98
N GLU A 480 21.62 -19.96 7.62
CA GLU A 480 22.64 -19.73 8.65
C GLU A 480 24.04 -19.52 8.03
N GLN A 481 24.11 -18.88 6.85
CA GLN A 481 25.38 -18.75 6.12
C GLN A 481 26.44 -18.07 7.00
N SER A 482 27.61 -18.71 7.07
CA SER A 482 28.79 -18.26 7.79
C SER A 482 29.54 -17.13 7.09
N GLU A 483 29.19 -16.81 5.84
CA GLU A 483 29.82 -15.79 5.00
C GLU A 483 28.77 -14.89 4.33
N LEU A 484 29.14 -13.64 4.01
CA LEU A 484 28.34 -12.71 3.22
C LEU A 484 28.34 -13.11 1.72
N ALA A 485 27.77 -14.27 1.41
CA ALA A 485 27.68 -14.81 0.07
C ALA A 485 26.26 -14.66 -0.52
N PRO A 486 26.12 -14.66 -1.86
CA PRO A 486 24.80 -14.71 -2.49
C PRO A 486 24.05 -16.00 -2.14
N LEU A 487 22.76 -15.90 -1.89
CA LEU A 487 21.86 -17.04 -1.72
C LEU A 487 21.82 -17.90 -3.00
N HIS A 488 21.74 -19.22 -2.82
CA HIS A 488 21.54 -20.18 -3.91
C HIS A 488 20.24 -19.89 -4.69
N ARG A 489 20.25 -20.18 -6.01
CA ARG A 489 19.18 -19.83 -6.96
C ARG A 489 17.79 -20.30 -6.50
N ASP A 490 17.67 -21.51 -5.97
CA ASP A 490 16.38 -22.08 -5.58
C ASP A 490 15.75 -21.35 -4.38
N MET A 491 16.58 -20.78 -3.50
CA MET A 491 16.13 -20.01 -2.34
C MET A 491 15.66 -18.61 -2.74
N LYS A 492 16.35 -17.97 -3.70
CA LYS A 492 16.00 -16.65 -4.20
C LYS A 492 14.54 -16.60 -4.66
N HIS A 493 14.09 -17.56 -5.48
CA HIS A 493 12.79 -17.48 -6.11
C HIS A 493 11.61 -17.60 -5.14
N ASN A 494 11.83 -18.24 -3.99
CA ASN A 494 10.76 -18.56 -3.03
C ASN A 494 10.91 -17.85 -1.69
N LEU A 495 11.90 -16.99 -1.49
CA LEU A 495 12.18 -16.39 -0.19
C LEU A 495 10.97 -15.66 0.43
N PRO A 496 10.25 -14.76 -0.28
CA PRO A 496 9.07 -14.14 0.30
C PRO A 496 7.98 -15.17 0.67
N ASN A 497 7.77 -16.18 -0.17
CA ASN A 497 6.77 -17.23 0.08
C ASN A 497 7.15 -18.13 1.25
N LEU A 498 8.44 -18.37 1.48
CA LEU A 498 8.92 -19.10 2.65
C LEU A 498 8.45 -18.44 3.95
N PHE A 499 8.64 -17.12 4.08
CA PHE A 499 8.20 -16.37 5.26
C PHE A 499 6.68 -16.31 5.36
N ARG A 500 5.96 -16.02 4.26
CA ARG A 500 4.49 -15.92 4.23
C ARG A 500 3.75 -17.19 4.67
N ASN A 501 4.41 -18.34 4.53
CA ASN A 501 3.88 -19.66 4.88
C ASN A 501 4.22 -20.12 6.30
N LEU A 502 4.98 -19.32 7.08
CA LEU A 502 5.29 -19.67 8.47
C LEU A 502 4.04 -19.52 9.36
N LYS A 503 3.61 -20.61 9.99
CA LYS A 503 2.39 -20.61 10.82
C LYS A 503 2.62 -20.06 12.22
N GLY A 504 1.69 -19.24 12.71
CA GLY A 504 1.69 -18.73 14.08
C GLY A 504 2.88 -17.82 14.41
N ILE A 505 3.43 -17.15 13.40
CA ILE A 505 4.43 -16.09 13.53
C ILE A 505 3.76 -14.79 13.07
N ALA A 506 3.77 -13.75 13.89
CA ALA A 506 3.42 -12.40 13.43
C ALA A 506 4.48 -11.93 12.43
N ILE A 507 4.07 -11.54 11.21
CA ILE A 507 5.00 -11.11 10.16
C ILE A 507 4.49 -9.82 9.51
N THR A 508 5.34 -8.80 9.48
CA THR A 508 5.18 -7.65 8.59
C THR A 508 6.35 -7.58 7.62
N GLU A 509 6.04 -7.40 6.35
CA GLU A 509 7.04 -7.21 5.31
C GLU A 509 7.19 -5.74 4.95
N GLN A 510 8.42 -5.28 4.70
CA GLN A 510 8.65 -3.95 4.14
C GLN A 510 9.86 -4.00 3.21
N SER A 511 9.81 -3.22 2.14
CA SER A 511 10.96 -3.04 1.25
C SER A 511 11.23 -1.57 0.95
N THR A 512 12.45 -1.30 0.51
CA THR A 512 12.91 -0.02 -0.04
C THR A 512 13.64 -0.30 -1.35
N VAL A 513 13.29 0.45 -2.40
CA VAL A 513 14.00 0.38 -3.68
C VAL A 513 15.23 1.25 -3.62
N ILE A 514 16.37 0.67 -3.95
CA ILE A 514 17.66 1.35 -4.00
C ILE A 514 17.96 1.66 -5.46
N ASN A 515 18.05 2.95 -5.79
CA ASN A 515 18.37 3.41 -7.13
C ASN A 515 19.88 3.69 -7.21
N VAL A 516 20.64 2.75 -7.75
CA VAL A 516 22.11 2.85 -7.87
C VAL A 516 22.48 3.53 -9.18
N VAL A 517 23.26 4.61 -9.09
CA VAL A 517 23.82 5.36 -10.21
C VAL A 517 25.35 5.39 -10.13
N GLU A 518 26.01 5.84 -11.20
CA GLU A 518 27.48 5.93 -11.26
C GLU A 518 28.08 6.89 -10.23
#